data_AF-A0A0C2GMU7-F1
#
_entry.id   AF-A0A0C2GMU7-F1
#
_cell.length_a   1.000
_cell.length_b   1.000
_cell.length_c   1.000
_cell.angle_alpha   90.00
_cell.angle_beta   90.00
_cell.angle_gamma   90.00
#
_symmetry.space_group_name_H-M   'P 1'
#
loop_
_entity.id
_entity.type
_entity.pdbx_description
1 polymer ?
#
loop_
_entity_poly.entity_id
_entity_poly.type
_entity_poly.pdbx_seq_one_letter_code
_entity_poly.pdbx_strand_id
1 'polypeptide(L)'
;MCRLVEGEARTYLEFHNLTVFPQRAFVIFAAKDGGNILRDGYIDEVLRFDKLMTTSLADRTKMSERSCHPLCELNRPFHLIMKELRSNESDADRQLGYPESTFHGTPLFIGMHFHDVRVVPETNKLEAKSIILWYFSRVDTPERKRTYKDTTLNLFRVSNDGSFSDLIDFHIFGDEIANSEMVRVTVTLITPFLATISAFGLLSWLKYPIYSMQCVTPFLVLGIGVDDAFILIHRWKHRSDIQDHSVRLTQVIVDVGPSITITSLTNIIAFGVGFFTPTPQMSLFCLATSVALLIDYIVTYTILAPVVYLCSDKKEYQPALPTKPTGNDFLSRYSRLLCSLNGRLLCGVFLITVYSISAVGVYSMKSTFEPAKAFPSDSPLVKSLKKIRPIFNTYFPVNIYVNHPPIISDAEQDFVDEN
;
A
#
# COMPACT_ATOMS: atom_id res chain seq x y z
N MET A 1 11.89 20.64 -9.35
CA MET A 1 11.76 19.31 -9.97
C MET A 1 10.58 19.24 -10.93
N CYS A 2 9.33 19.54 -10.53
CA CYS A 2 8.16 19.52 -11.46
C CYS A 2 8.32 20.41 -12.71
N ARG A 3 8.86 21.63 -12.61
CA ARG A 3 9.04 22.52 -13.78
C ARG A 3 10.05 22.01 -14.82
N LEU A 4 11.04 21.20 -14.41
CA LEU A 4 12.02 20.62 -15.34
C LEU A 4 11.41 19.45 -16.11
N VAL A 5 10.63 18.61 -15.41
CA VAL A 5 9.92 17.47 -16.01
C VAL A 5 8.85 17.92 -17.01
N GLU A 6 8.14 19.03 -16.72
CA GLU A 6 7.18 19.63 -17.67
C GLU A 6 7.85 20.17 -18.93
N GLY A 7 9.07 20.72 -18.82
CA GLY A 7 9.84 21.22 -19.95
C GLY A 7 10.28 20.09 -20.89
N GLU A 8 10.89 19.03 -20.34
CA GLU A 8 11.35 17.88 -21.12
C GLU A 8 10.19 17.13 -21.80
N ALA A 9 9.09 16.93 -21.08
CA ALA A 9 7.90 16.28 -21.64
C ALA A 9 7.34 17.09 -22.82
N ARG A 10 7.32 18.41 -22.72
CA ARG A 10 6.87 19.28 -23.82
C ARG A 10 7.79 19.20 -25.03
N THR A 11 9.10 19.25 -24.84
CA THR A 11 10.08 19.11 -25.92
C THR A 11 9.96 17.74 -26.62
N TYR A 12 9.75 16.66 -25.85
CA TYR A 12 9.53 15.33 -26.41
C TYR A 12 8.27 15.25 -27.27
N LEU A 13 7.16 15.81 -26.78
CA LEU A 13 5.89 15.85 -27.52
C LEU A 13 6.01 16.68 -28.81
N GLU A 14 6.68 17.83 -28.76
CA GLU A 14 6.94 18.67 -29.92
C GLU A 14 7.84 17.97 -30.95
N PHE A 15 8.92 17.31 -30.50
CA PHE A 15 9.86 16.59 -31.37
C PHE A 15 9.20 15.42 -32.10
N HIS A 16 8.34 14.66 -31.42
CA HIS A 16 7.65 13.50 -32.01
C HIS A 16 6.26 13.83 -32.60
N ASN A 17 5.85 15.10 -32.59
CA ASN A 17 4.53 15.56 -33.03
C ASN A 17 3.37 14.79 -32.37
N LEU A 18 3.45 14.64 -31.04
CA LEU A 18 2.47 13.95 -30.21
C LEU A 18 1.69 14.95 -29.36
N THR A 19 0.39 14.70 -29.15
CA THR A 19 -0.44 15.51 -28.26
C THR A 19 -0.43 15.02 -26.82
N VAL A 20 -0.23 13.71 -26.63
CA VAL A 20 -0.21 13.04 -25.33
C VAL A 20 0.97 12.08 -25.28
N PHE A 21 1.56 11.94 -24.10
CA PHE A 21 2.66 11.00 -23.89
C PHE A 21 2.18 9.56 -24.13
N PRO A 22 2.92 8.73 -24.89
CA PRO A 22 2.52 7.36 -25.16
C PRO A 22 2.52 6.54 -23.85
N GLN A 23 1.54 5.65 -23.71
CA GLN A 23 1.46 4.75 -22.57
C GLN A 23 2.45 3.59 -22.76
N ARG A 24 3.16 3.23 -21.70
CA ARG A 24 4.12 2.12 -21.71
C ARG A 24 3.67 0.98 -20.82
N ALA A 25 3.96 -0.23 -21.30
CA ALA A 25 3.92 -1.45 -20.52
C ALA A 25 5.14 -2.28 -20.88
N PHE A 26 5.74 -2.96 -19.91
CA PHE A 26 6.79 -3.93 -20.14
C PHE A 26 6.40 -5.27 -19.52
N VAL A 27 6.80 -6.33 -20.19
CA VAL A 27 6.53 -7.70 -19.78
C VAL A 27 7.84 -8.38 -19.49
N ILE A 28 7.96 -8.92 -18.28
CA ILE A 28 9.10 -9.71 -17.83
C ILE A 28 8.71 -11.18 -17.95
N PHE A 29 9.50 -11.97 -18.66
CA PHE A 29 9.35 -13.41 -18.78
C PHE A 29 10.43 -14.10 -17.97
N ALA A 30 10.07 -15.16 -17.25
CA ALA A 30 10.98 -16.03 -16.52
C ALA A 30 10.61 -17.50 -16.77
N ALA A 31 11.58 -18.40 -16.68
CA ALA A 31 11.32 -19.83 -16.77
C ALA A 31 10.73 -20.34 -15.44
N LYS A 32 9.65 -21.14 -15.47
CA LYS A 32 9.00 -21.66 -14.24
C LYS A 32 9.91 -22.55 -13.39
N ASP A 33 10.91 -23.18 -14.01
CA ASP A 33 11.93 -23.99 -13.35
C ASP A 33 13.09 -23.15 -12.76
N GLY A 34 13.07 -21.83 -12.94
CA GLY A 34 14.15 -20.92 -12.52
C GLY A 34 15.43 -21.06 -13.35
N GLY A 35 15.37 -21.77 -14.47
CA GLY A 35 16.49 -22.04 -15.36
C GLY A 35 16.74 -20.96 -16.41
N ASN A 36 17.50 -21.33 -17.43
CA ASN A 36 17.76 -20.49 -18.60
C ASN A 36 16.50 -20.39 -19.48
N ILE A 37 16.05 -19.16 -19.77
CA ILE A 37 14.87 -18.91 -20.61
C ILE A 37 15.18 -18.99 -22.11
N LEU A 38 16.46 -18.93 -22.50
CA LEU A 38 16.92 -19.01 -23.88
C LEU A 38 16.93 -20.44 -24.45
N ARG A 39 16.20 -21.37 -23.84
CA ARG A 39 16.05 -22.74 -24.32
C ARG A 39 15.01 -22.82 -25.44
N ASP A 40 15.17 -23.83 -26.30
CA ASP A 40 14.16 -24.16 -27.30
C ASP A 40 12.81 -24.49 -26.63
N GLY A 41 11.70 -24.09 -27.25
CA GLY A 41 10.36 -24.16 -26.65
C GLY A 41 10.01 -22.99 -25.73
N TYR A 42 10.90 -22.59 -24.81
CA TYR A 42 10.66 -21.42 -23.94
C TYR A 42 10.65 -20.12 -24.74
N ILE A 43 11.62 -19.98 -25.64
CA ILE A 43 11.67 -18.87 -26.59
C ILE A 43 10.43 -18.83 -27.49
N ASP A 44 9.96 -19.99 -27.97
CA ASP A 44 8.79 -20.05 -28.84
C ASP A 44 7.54 -19.50 -28.14
N GLU A 45 7.39 -19.78 -26.85
CA GLU A 45 6.32 -19.24 -26.02
C GLU A 45 6.43 -17.72 -25.83
N VAL A 46 7.64 -17.19 -25.64
CA VAL A 46 7.89 -15.73 -25.57
C VAL A 46 7.56 -15.06 -26.91
N LEU A 47 7.99 -15.63 -28.03
CA LEU A 47 7.66 -15.10 -29.37
C LEU A 47 6.17 -15.24 -29.71
N ARG A 48 5.50 -16.30 -29.23
CA ARG A 48 4.06 -16.48 -29.35
C ARG A 48 3.33 -15.37 -28.60
N PHE A 49 3.75 -15.07 -27.38
CA PHE A 49 3.22 -13.95 -26.60
C PHE A 49 3.45 -12.62 -27.31
N ASP A 50 4.66 -12.36 -27.79
CA ASP A 50 5.00 -11.12 -28.47
C ASP A 50 4.15 -10.87 -29.73
N LYS A 51 3.93 -11.93 -30.52
CA LYS A 51 3.04 -11.87 -31.68
C LYS A 51 1.59 -11.57 -31.29
N LEU A 52 1.08 -12.17 -30.20
CA LEU A 52 -0.26 -11.89 -29.68
C LEU A 52 -0.37 -10.43 -29.23
N MET A 53 0.60 -9.93 -28.47
CA MET A 53 0.66 -8.55 -28.01
C MET A 53 0.66 -7.55 -29.17
N THR A 54 1.58 -7.74 -30.11
CA THR A 54 1.71 -6.85 -31.27
C THR A 54 0.43 -6.87 -32.12
N THR A 55 -0.24 -8.03 -32.25
CA THR A 55 -1.51 -8.14 -33.00
C THR A 55 -2.69 -7.50 -32.26
N SER A 56 -2.77 -7.64 -30.93
CA SER A 56 -3.84 -7.06 -30.11
C SER A 56 -3.72 -5.54 -29.98
N LEU A 57 -2.49 -5.01 -29.98
CA LEU A 57 -2.20 -3.58 -29.91
C LEU A 57 -2.15 -2.91 -31.29
N ALA A 58 -2.05 -3.69 -32.37
CA ALA A 58 -2.13 -3.18 -33.73
C ALA A 58 -3.55 -2.65 -34.01
N ASP A 59 -3.64 -1.36 -34.29
CA ASP A 59 -4.89 -0.72 -34.68
C ASP A 59 -5.36 -1.28 -36.03
N ARG A 60 -6.58 -1.82 -36.09
CA ARG A 60 -7.20 -2.31 -37.34
C ARG A 60 -7.89 -1.19 -38.12
N THR A 61 -7.93 0.03 -37.58
CA THR A 61 -8.56 1.17 -38.25
C THR A 61 -7.63 1.80 -39.29
N LYS A 62 -8.22 2.34 -40.37
CA LYS A 62 -7.59 2.81 -41.61
C LYS A 62 -6.69 4.06 -41.46
N MET A 63 -5.81 4.12 -40.46
CA MET A 63 -4.76 5.13 -40.38
C MET A 63 -3.41 4.48 -40.66
N SER A 64 -2.65 5.09 -41.56
CA SER A 64 -1.34 4.61 -42.04
C SER A 64 -0.26 4.49 -40.94
N GLU A 65 -0.53 4.94 -39.72
CA GLU A 65 0.43 5.00 -38.62
C GLU A 65 0.15 3.92 -37.55
N ARG A 66 1.19 3.15 -37.20
CA ARG A 66 1.13 2.12 -36.15
C ARG A 66 0.93 2.77 -34.78
N SER A 67 0.11 2.16 -33.92
CA SER A 67 -0.12 2.61 -32.53
C SER A 67 1.17 2.78 -31.72
N CYS A 68 2.21 1.99 -32.02
CA CYS A 68 3.50 2.04 -31.31
C CYS A 68 4.43 3.17 -31.75
N HIS A 69 4.11 3.93 -32.80
CA HIS A 69 5.00 4.98 -33.32
C HIS A 69 5.20 6.08 -32.26
N PRO A 70 6.43 6.57 -32.01
CA PRO A 70 7.69 6.32 -32.72
C PRO A 70 8.53 5.13 -32.20
N LEU A 71 8.11 4.49 -31.10
CA LEU A 71 8.90 3.50 -30.36
C LEU A 71 8.65 2.05 -30.81
N CYS A 72 8.19 1.82 -32.04
CA CYS A 72 7.93 0.47 -32.57
C CYS A 72 9.19 -0.41 -32.65
N GLU A 73 10.37 0.21 -32.79
CA GLU A 73 11.64 -0.49 -32.98
C GLU A 73 12.32 -0.86 -31.65
N LEU A 74 11.69 -0.61 -30.50
CA LEU A 74 12.33 -0.81 -29.20
C LEU A 74 12.66 -2.28 -28.91
N ASN A 75 11.86 -3.22 -29.42
CA ASN A 75 12.12 -4.67 -29.33
C ASN A 75 12.93 -5.22 -30.51
N ARG A 76 13.38 -4.38 -31.45
CA ARG A 76 14.18 -4.82 -32.61
C ARG A 76 15.47 -5.53 -32.19
N PRO A 77 16.25 -5.05 -31.18
CA PRO A 77 17.46 -5.76 -30.75
C PRO A 77 17.19 -7.19 -30.29
N PHE A 78 16.09 -7.40 -29.57
CA PHE A 78 15.65 -8.74 -29.16
C PHE A 78 15.35 -9.64 -30.37
N HIS A 79 14.60 -9.16 -31.36
CA HIS A 79 14.29 -9.97 -32.54
C HIS A 79 15.51 -10.29 -33.40
N LEU A 80 16.49 -9.39 -33.49
CA LEU A 80 17.75 -9.63 -34.20
C LEU A 80 18.54 -10.75 -33.53
N ILE A 81 18.72 -10.69 -32.21
CA ILE A 81 19.36 -11.77 -31.45
C ILE A 81 18.59 -13.08 -31.60
N MET A 82 17.27 -13.02 -31.55
CA MET A 82 16.47 -14.24 -31.63
C MET A 82 16.54 -14.89 -33.01
N LYS A 83 16.60 -14.09 -34.07
CA LYS A 83 16.82 -14.58 -35.44
C LYS A 83 18.21 -15.20 -35.57
N GLU A 84 19.22 -14.58 -34.95
CA GLU A 84 20.59 -15.07 -34.96
C GLU A 84 20.73 -16.39 -34.21
N LEU A 85 20.21 -16.50 -32.99
CA LEU A 85 20.22 -17.74 -32.21
C LEU A 85 19.53 -18.92 -32.92
N ARG A 86 18.58 -18.63 -33.83
CA ARG A 86 17.85 -19.62 -34.63
C ARG A 86 18.50 -19.92 -35.98
N SER A 87 19.48 -19.14 -36.42
CA SER A 87 20.18 -19.43 -37.67
C SER A 87 20.94 -20.75 -37.50
N ASN A 88 21.00 -21.59 -38.54
CA ASN A 88 21.81 -22.82 -38.53
C ASN A 88 23.31 -22.53 -38.78
N GLU A 89 23.74 -21.27 -38.68
CA GLU A 89 25.15 -20.92 -38.81
C GLU A 89 25.92 -21.41 -37.58
N SER A 90 27.13 -21.92 -37.83
CA SER A 90 27.98 -22.54 -36.82
C SER A 90 28.29 -21.58 -35.66
N ASP A 91 28.07 -22.04 -34.43
CA ASP A 91 28.28 -21.30 -33.16
C ASP A 91 29.67 -20.66 -33.02
N ALA A 92 30.66 -21.10 -33.81
CA ALA A 92 32.04 -20.62 -33.75
C ALA A 92 32.23 -19.15 -34.20
N ASP A 93 31.30 -18.57 -34.97
CA ASP A 93 31.39 -17.17 -35.44
C ASP A 93 30.50 -16.20 -34.64
N ARG A 94 29.77 -16.69 -33.63
CA ARG A 94 28.85 -15.88 -32.81
C ARG A 94 29.59 -15.21 -31.66
N GLN A 95 29.95 -13.95 -31.84
CA GLN A 95 30.41 -13.09 -30.73
C GLN A 95 29.21 -12.41 -30.07
N LEU A 96 28.45 -13.17 -29.27
CA LEU A 96 27.37 -12.63 -28.43
C LEU A 96 27.95 -12.13 -27.10
N GLY A 97 27.91 -10.81 -26.90
CA GLY A 97 28.37 -10.14 -25.68
C GLY A 97 27.23 -9.60 -24.84
N TYR A 98 27.49 -9.33 -23.56
CA TYR A 98 26.59 -8.59 -22.66
C TYR A 98 27.40 -7.53 -21.91
N PRO A 99 26.89 -6.27 -21.76
CA PRO A 99 25.56 -5.78 -22.11
C PRO A 99 25.38 -5.33 -23.58
N GLU A 100 26.48 -5.29 -24.34
CA GLU A 100 26.49 -4.99 -25.78
C GLU A 100 26.97 -6.22 -26.56
N SER A 101 26.31 -6.48 -27.68
CA SER A 101 26.66 -7.55 -28.61
C SER A 101 27.02 -6.97 -29.97
N THR A 102 28.02 -7.50 -30.64
CA THR A 102 28.42 -7.06 -31.99
C THR A 102 27.63 -7.81 -33.05
N PHE A 103 26.83 -7.10 -33.84
CA PHE A 103 26.05 -7.66 -34.95
C PHE A 103 26.50 -7.03 -36.27
N HIS A 104 27.08 -7.83 -37.18
CA HIS A 104 27.70 -7.35 -38.43
C HIS A 104 28.63 -6.13 -38.25
N GLY A 105 29.47 -6.13 -37.21
CA GLY A 105 30.41 -5.04 -36.91
C GLY A 105 29.79 -3.80 -36.26
N THR A 106 28.49 -3.79 -35.99
CA THR A 106 27.80 -2.71 -35.26
C THR A 106 27.55 -3.13 -33.81
N PRO A 107 27.92 -2.32 -32.79
CA PRO A 107 27.56 -2.61 -31.41
C PRO A 107 26.06 -2.41 -31.20
N LEU A 108 25.40 -3.44 -30.64
CA LEU A 108 23.98 -3.46 -30.33
C LEU A 108 23.79 -3.63 -28.82
N PHE A 109 23.17 -2.65 -28.17
CA PHE A 109 22.85 -2.72 -26.75
C PHE A 109 21.66 -3.65 -26.50
N ILE A 110 21.88 -4.69 -25.71
CA ILE A 110 20.88 -5.76 -25.46
C ILE A 110 20.48 -5.83 -23.97
N GLY A 111 21.12 -5.02 -23.13
CA GLY A 111 20.87 -4.94 -21.69
C GLY A 111 19.43 -4.54 -21.31
N MET A 112 18.66 -3.92 -22.22
CA MET A 112 17.24 -3.61 -21.98
C MET A 112 16.32 -4.84 -22.07
N HIS A 113 16.79 -5.95 -22.64
CA HIS A 113 15.97 -7.13 -22.91
C HIS A 113 16.38 -8.37 -22.15
N PHE A 114 17.64 -8.52 -21.76
CA PHE A 114 18.12 -9.72 -21.05
C PHE A 114 18.62 -9.36 -19.65
N HIS A 115 18.18 -10.14 -18.65
CA HIS A 115 18.52 -9.94 -17.25
C HIS A 115 19.06 -11.22 -16.59
N ASP A 116 19.92 -11.04 -15.59
CA ASP A 116 20.73 -12.10 -14.95
C ASP A 116 21.41 -13.00 -16.00
N VAL A 117 22.21 -12.34 -16.85
CA VAL A 117 22.86 -12.94 -18.00
C VAL A 117 24.20 -13.56 -17.59
N ARG A 118 24.43 -14.79 -18.02
CA ARG A 118 25.71 -15.49 -17.91
C ARG A 118 26.20 -15.86 -19.30
N VAL A 119 27.46 -15.56 -19.58
CA VAL A 119 28.14 -15.99 -20.80
C VAL A 119 29.00 -17.19 -20.43
N VAL A 120 28.74 -18.34 -21.03
CA VAL A 120 29.51 -19.56 -20.77
C VAL A 120 30.87 -19.44 -21.46
N PRO A 121 32.01 -19.46 -20.72
CA PRO A 121 33.33 -19.15 -21.27
C PRO A 121 33.81 -20.10 -22.37
N GLU A 122 33.34 -21.36 -22.35
CA GLU A 122 33.79 -22.41 -23.27
C GLU A 122 33.01 -22.43 -24.60
N THR A 123 31.77 -21.93 -24.61
CA THR A 123 30.87 -22.00 -25.76
C THR A 123 30.44 -20.64 -26.28
N ASN A 124 30.83 -19.54 -25.60
CA ASN A 124 30.30 -18.19 -25.82
C ASN A 124 28.77 -18.12 -25.88
N LYS A 125 28.10 -19.09 -25.23
CA LYS A 125 26.65 -19.18 -25.23
C LYS A 125 26.08 -18.20 -24.21
N LEU A 126 25.09 -17.43 -24.65
CA LEU A 126 24.32 -16.53 -23.83
C LEU A 126 23.26 -17.32 -23.05
N GLU A 127 23.27 -17.22 -21.73
CA GLU A 127 22.21 -17.70 -20.86
C GLU A 127 21.58 -16.51 -20.14
N ALA A 128 20.26 -16.47 -20.08
CA ALA A 128 19.53 -15.42 -19.36
C ALA A 128 18.46 -16.07 -18.49
N LYS A 129 18.22 -15.55 -17.28
CA LYS A 129 17.08 -16.03 -16.47
C LYS A 129 15.79 -15.33 -16.82
N SER A 130 15.86 -14.09 -17.30
CA SER A 130 14.66 -13.31 -17.62
C SER A 130 14.82 -12.48 -18.88
N ILE A 131 13.71 -12.34 -19.61
CA ILE A 131 13.59 -11.49 -20.80
C ILE A 131 12.60 -10.36 -20.51
N ILE A 132 12.89 -9.14 -20.97
CA ILE A 132 12.00 -7.98 -20.89
C ILE A 132 11.63 -7.52 -22.30
N LEU A 133 10.33 -7.46 -22.59
CA LEU A 133 9.80 -6.86 -23.82
C LEU A 133 9.01 -5.60 -23.50
N TRP A 134 9.14 -4.59 -24.36
CA TRP A 134 8.57 -3.27 -24.15
C TRP A 134 7.46 -3.00 -25.15
N TYR A 135 6.28 -2.61 -24.67
CA TYR A 135 5.09 -2.33 -25.46
C TYR A 135 4.62 -0.90 -25.22
N PHE A 136 4.76 -0.08 -26.26
CA PHE A 136 4.30 1.30 -26.26
C PHE A 136 3.07 1.44 -27.16
N SER A 137 2.13 2.27 -26.73
CA SER A 137 0.99 2.66 -27.56
C SER A 137 0.66 4.12 -27.37
N ARG A 138 0.46 4.82 -28.48
CA ARG A 138 -0.20 6.13 -28.51
C ARG A 138 -1.64 5.99 -28.02
N VAL A 139 -2.09 7.01 -27.29
CA VAL A 139 -3.44 7.08 -26.71
C VAL A 139 -4.14 8.38 -27.09
N ASP A 140 -3.91 8.87 -28.30
CA ASP A 140 -4.45 10.15 -28.77
C ASP A 140 -5.99 10.14 -28.86
N THR A 141 -6.59 8.96 -29.07
CA THR A 141 -8.05 8.79 -29.11
C THR A 141 -8.56 8.06 -27.86
N PRO A 142 -9.76 8.41 -27.36
CA PRO A 142 -10.35 7.77 -26.19
C PRO A 142 -10.60 6.26 -26.40
N GLU A 143 -10.86 5.83 -27.65
CA GLU A 143 -11.01 4.42 -27.99
C GLU A 143 -9.70 3.65 -27.86
N ARG A 144 -8.59 4.17 -28.40
CA ARG A 144 -7.26 3.55 -28.23
C ARG A 144 -6.87 3.46 -26.76
N LYS A 145 -7.13 4.51 -25.98
CA LYS A 145 -6.86 4.51 -24.55
C LYS A 145 -7.62 3.38 -23.83
N ARG A 146 -8.92 3.20 -24.13
CA ARG A 146 -9.72 2.11 -23.56
C ARG A 146 -9.22 0.74 -23.98
N THR A 147 -8.95 0.53 -25.27
CA THR A 147 -8.44 -0.75 -25.77
C THR A 147 -7.09 -1.13 -25.15
N TYR A 148 -6.17 -0.16 -25.04
CA TYR A 148 -4.87 -0.37 -24.40
C TYR A 148 -5.03 -0.71 -22.91
N LYS A 149 -5.86 0.05 -22.19
CA LYS A 149 -6.17 -0.17 -20.77
C LYS A 149 -6.80 -1.56 -20.55
N ASP A 150 -7.82 -1.91 -21.32
CA ASP A 150 -8.51 -3.21 -21.20
C ASP A 150 -7.56 -4.38 -21.52
N THR A 151 -6.72 -4.23 -22.55
CA THR A 151 -5.75 -5.25 -22.95
C THR A 151 -4.70 -5.45 -21.86
N THR A 152 -4.06 -4.38 -21.39
CA THR A 152 -3.01 -4.45 -20.34
C THR A 152 -3.55 -4.97 -19.01
N LEU A 153 -4.76 -4.58 -18.60
CA LEU A 153 -5.41 -5.11 -17.40
C LEU A 153 -5.78 -6.59 -17.54
N ASN A 154 -6.27 -7.02 -18.71
CA ASN A 154 -6.55 -8.44 -18.95
C ASN A 154 -5.28 -9.30 -18.92
N LEU A 155 -4.19 -8.81 -19.51
CA LEU A 155 -2.89 -9.48 -19.43
C LEU A 155 -2.35 -9.57 -18.01
N PHE A 156 -2.54 -8.52 -17.21
CA PHE A 156 -2.18 -8.53 -15.79
C PHE A 156 -2.96 -9.60 -15.01
N ARG A 157 -4.22 -9.85 -15.37
CA ARG A 157 -5.01 -10.94 -14.80
C ARG A 157 -4.46 -12.31 -15.19
N VAL A 158 -4.24 -12.53 -16.49
CA VAL A 158 -3.70 -13.80 -17.01
C VAL A 158 -2.30 -14.10 -16.43
N SER A 159 -1.49 -13.06 -16.22
CA SER A 159 -0.19 -13.15 -15.54
C SER A 159 -0.33 -13.71 -14.12
N ASN A 160 -1.25 -13.17 -13.31
CA ASN A 160 -1.45 -13.62 -11.93
C ASN A 160 -2.06 -15.03 -11.83
N ASP A 161 -2.85 -15.45 -12.82
CA ASP A 161 -3.44 -16.80 -12.85
C ASP A 161 -2.42 -17.88 -13.30
N GLY A 162 -1.29 -17.48 -13.89
CA GLY A 162 -0.22 -18.39 -14.34
C GLY A 162 -0.64 -19.35 -15.48
N SER A 163 -1.76 -19.08 -16.14
CA SER A 163 -2.46 -19.99 -17.06
C SER A 163 -2.00 -19.92 -18.52
N PHE A 164 -1.07 -19.02 -18.84
CA PHE A 164 -0.66 -18.79 -20.24
C PHE A 164 0.18 -19.92 -20.84
N SER A 165 1.08 -20.51 -20.05
CA SER A 165 2.00 -21.54 -20.52
C SER A 165 2.48 -22.41 -19.35
N ASP A 166 2.78 -23.67 -19.62
CA ASP A 166 3.36 -24.58 -18.62
C ASP A 166 4.88 -24.36 -18.44
N LEU A 167 5.53 -23.67 -19.39
CA LEU A 167 6.99 -23.48 -19.43
C LEU A 167 7.43 -22.13 -18.84
N ILE A 168 6.76 -21.05 -19.23
CA ILE A 168 7.14 -19.68 -18.85
C ILE A 168 6.13 -19.08 -17.88
N ASP A 169 6.65 -18.25 -16.98
CA ASP A 169 5.87 -17.30 -16.20
C ASP A 169 6.14 -15.89 -16.74
N PHE A 170 5.13 -15.02 -16.72
CA PHE A 170 5.28 -13.65 -17.21
C PHE A 170 4.60 -12.66 -16.26
N HIS A 171 5.23 -11.50 -16.07
CA HIS A 171 4.72 -10.40 -15.27
C HIS A 171 4.68 -9.12 -16.08
N ILE A 172 3.52 -8.47 -16.11
CA ILE A 172 3.32 -7.20 -16.82
C ILE A 172 3.25 -6.03 -15.84
N PHE A 173 3.99 -4.97 -16.18
CA PHE A 173 3.95 -3.68 -15.49
C PHE A 173 3.66 -2.59 -16.51
N GLY A 174 2.82 -1.62 -16.16
CA GLY A 174 2.50 -0.53 -17.07
C GLY A 174 1.91 0.67 -16.34
N ASP A 175 1.96 1.82 -17.01
CA ASP A 175 1.53 3.10 -16.43
C ASP A 175 0.04 3.07 -16.02
N GLU A 176 -0.82 2.45 -16.84
CA GLU A 176 -2.26 2.29 -16.52
C GLU A 176 -2.51 1.39 -15.32
N ILE A 177 -1.72 0.32 -15.14
CA ILE A 177 -1.83 -0.58 -13.98
C ILE A 177 -1.43 0.19 -12.71
N ALA A 178 -0.28 0.86 -12.74
CA ALA A 178 0.22 1.66 -11.64
C ALA A 178 -0.75 2.80 -11.26
N ASN A 179 -1.29 3.50 -12.27
CA ASN A 179 -2.26 4.57 -12.05
C ASN A 179 -3.56 4.04 -11.43
N SER A 180 -4.04 2.87 -11.87
CA SER A 180 -5.24 2.24 -11.30
C SER A 180 -5.06 1.87 -9.82
N GLU A 181 -3.89 1.33 -9.44
CA GLU A 181 -3.57 1.03 -8.04
C GLU A 181 -3.39 2.31 -7.22
N MET A 182 -2.72 3.32 -7.77
CA MET A 182 -2.47 4.59 -7.08
C MET A 182 -3.77 5.34 -6.79
N VAL A 183 -4.73 5.35 -7.72
CA VAL A 183 -6.06 5.93 -7.50
C VAL A 183 -6.79 5.21 -6.37
N ARG A 184 -6.70 3.87 -6.29
CA ARG A 184 -7.29 3.09 -5.18
C ARG A 184 -6.71 3.53 -3.83
N VAL A 185 -5.39 3.58 -3.71
CA VAL A 185 -4.71 4.02 -2.48
C VAL A 185 -5.12 5.46 -2.13
N THR A 186 -5.18 6.34 -3.12
CA THR A 186 -5.58 7.74 -2.92
C THR A 186 -7.00 7.84 -2.36
N VAL A 187 -7.95 7.07 -2.92
CA VAL A 187 -9.34 7.02 -2.43
C VAL A 187 -9.41 6.53 -0.98
N THR A 188 -8.63 5.51 -0.61
CA THR A 188 -8.62 5.00 0.79
C THR A 188 -8.04 5.98 1.80
N LEU A 189 -7.13 6.86 1.39
CA LEU A 189 -6.52 7.83 2.29
C LEU A 189 -7.38 9.08 2.45
N ILE A 190 -8.04 9.53 1.38
CA ILE A 190 -8.83 10.77 1.41
C ILE A 190 -9.95 10.70 2.45
N THR A 191 -10.55 9.54 2.67
CA THR A 191 -11.71 9.37 3.56
C THR A 191 -11.39 9.68 5.04
N PRO A 192 -10.40 9.03 5.69
CA PRO A 192 -10.04 9.36 7.07
C PRO A 192 -9.43 10.77 7.21
N PHE A 193 -8.74 11.27 6.19
CA PHE A 193 -8.26 12.66 6.19
C PHE A 193 -9.41 13.66 6.21
N LEU A 194 -10.41 13.47 5.35
CA LEU A 194 -11.60 14.31 5.30
C LEU A 194 -12.34 14.25 6.64
N ALA A 195 -12.55 13.06 7.19
CA ALA A 195 -13.20 12.88 8.48
C ALA A 195 -12.47 13.60 9.63
N THR A 196 -11.14 13.49 9.66
CA THR A 196 -10.30 14.16 10.65
C THR A 196 -10.41 15.69 10.54
N ILE A 197 -10.30 16.24 9.33
CA ILE A 197 -10.42 17.68 9.09
C ILE A 197 -11.82 18.18 9.50
N SER A 198 -12.86 17.44 9.13
CA SER A 198 -14.25 17.75 9.51
C SER A 198 -14.45 17.71 11.03
N ALA A 199 -13.85 16.76 11.74
CA ALA A 199 -13.93 16.66 13.20
C ALA A 199 -13.24 17.84 13.90
N PHE A 200 -12.01 18.16 13.51
CA PHE A 200 -11.31 19.33 14.04
C PHE A 200 -12.03 20.63 13.70
N GLY A 201 -12.59 20.74 12.50
CA GLY A 201 -13.42 21.87 12.09
C GLY A 201 -14.67 22.03 12.95
N LEU A 202 -15.39 20.93 13.21
CA LEU A 202 -16.58 20.91 14.06
C LEU A 202 -16.26 21.30 15.51
N LEU A 203 -15.20 20.75 16.09
CA LEU A 203 -14.79 21.05 17.48
C LEU A 203 -14.29 22.49 17.63
N SER A 204 -13.55 22.98 16.63
CA SER A 204 -13.11 24.38 16.59
C SER A 204 -14.30 25.34 16.47
N TRP A 205 -15.32 24.96 15.70
CA TRP A 205 -16.56 25.73 15.57
C TRP A 205 -17.34 25.78 16.90
N LEU A 206 -17.36 24.67 17.64
CA LEU A 206 -17.92 24.57 19.00
C LEU A 206 -17.04 25.22 20.09
N LYS A 207 -15.96 25.93 19.71
CA LYS A 207 -15.05 26.65 20.61
C LYS A 207 -14.30 25.78 21.63
N TYR A 208 -14.07 24.51 21.31
CA TYR A 208 -13.18 23.67 22.11
C TYR A 208 -11.70 24.00 21.86
N PRO A 209 -10.85 24.05 22.91
CA PRO A 209 -9.43 24.30 22.74
C PRO A 209 -8.71 23.07 22.15
N ILE A 210 -7.80 23.32 21.22
CA ILE A 210 -6.93 22.29 20.63
C ILE A 210 -5.65 22.20 21.45
N TYR A 211 -5.36 21.01 21.99
CA TYR A 211 -4.12 20.71 22.71
C TYR A 211 -3.15 19.91 21.84
N SER A 212 -1.86 19.96 22.16
CA SER A 212 -0.79 19.27 21.42
C SER A 212 -0.99 17.75 21.31
N MET A 213 -1.61 17.11 22.30
CA MET A 213 -1.92 15.66 22.25
C MET A 213 -2.89 15.30 21.11
N GLN A 214 -3.76 16.21 20.70
CA GLN A 214 -4.70 15.97 19.59
C GLN A 214 -3.99 15.85 18.23
N CYS A 215 -2.72 16.27 18.11
CA CYS A 215 -1.93 16.04 16.91
C CYS A 215 -1.69 14.55 16.60
N VAL A 216 -1.95 13.65 17.55
CA VAL A 216 -1.89 12.18 17.36
C VAL A 216 -3.17 11.65 16.71
N THR A 217 -4.32 12.31 16.88
CA THR A 217 -5.62 11.87 16.36
C THR A 217 -5.62 11.57 14.85
N PRO A 218 -5.04 12.41 13.96
CA PRO A 218 -5.00 12.11 12.53
C PRO A 218 -4.34 10.77 12.19
N PHE A 219 -3.25 10.42 12.89
CA PHE A 219 -2.54 9.16 12.66
C PHE A 219 -3.35 7.96 13.14
N LEU A 220 -4.06 8.13 14.26
CA LEU A 220 -4.93 7.10 14.82
C LEU A 220 -6.13 6.83 13.91
N VAL A 221 -6.83 7.90 13.50
CA VAL A 221 -7.99 7.81 12.60
C VAL A 221 -7.58 7.26 11.24
N LEU A 222 -6.41 7.63 10.72
CA LEU A 222 -5.87 7.04 9.49
C LEU A 222 -5.71 5.52 9.61
N GLY A 223 -5.16 5.02 10.71
CA GLY A 223 -4.99 3.59 10.92
C GLY A 223 -6.30 2.81 10.94
N ILE A 224 -7.33 3.36 11.62
CA ILE A 224 -8.64 2.72 11.74
C ILE A 224 -9.43 2.85 10.42
N GLY A 225 -9.53 4.06 9.86
CA GLY A 225 -10.33 4.30 8.66
C GLY A 225 -9.78 3.66 7.39
N VAL A 226 -8.45 3.46 7.29
CA VAL A 226 -7.84 2.71 6.18
C VAL A 226 -8.20 1.22 6.25
N ASP A 227 -8.32 0.63 7.44
CA ASP A 227 -8.74 -0.77 7.59
C ASP A 227 -10.18 -0.95 7.08
N ASP A 228 -11.10 -0.08 7.52
CA ASP A 228 -12.50 -0.08 7.06
C ASP A 228 -12.60 0.10 5.54
N ALA A 229 -11.83 1.04 4.96
CA ALA A 229 -11.77 1.27 3.53
C ALA A 229 -11.18 0.09 2.75
N PHE A 230 -10.16 -0.56 3.29
CA PHE A 230 -9.50 -1.70 2.67
C PHE A 230 -10.43 -2.91 2.59
N ILE A 231 -11.14 -3.24 3.69
CA ILE A 231 -12.07 -4.37 3.70
C ILE A 231 -13.20 -4.16 2.67
N LEU A 232 -13.75 -2.95 2.58
CA LEU A 232 -14.79 -2.61 1.61
C LEU A 232 -14.32 -2.80 0.17
N ILE A 233 -13.16 -2.24 -0.20
CA ILE A 233 -12.60 -2.34 -1.56
C ILE A 233 -12.19 -3.78 -1.87
N HIS A 234 -11.60 -4.49 -0.91
CA HIS A 234 -11.19 -5.87 -1.10
C HIS A 234 -12.39 -6.78 -1.40
N ARG A 235 -13.51 -6.59 -0.69
CA ARG A 235 -14.73 -7.38 -0.92
C ARG A 235 -15.47 -6.96 -2.18
N TRP A 236 -15.45 -5.68 -2.54
CA TRP A 236 -15.89 -5.22 -3.85
C TRP A 236 -15.14 -5.91 -4.99
N LYS A 237 -13.81 -6.02 -4.87
CA LYS A 237 -12.94 -6.73 -5.81
C LYS A 237 -13.24 -8.22 -5.85
N HIS A 238 -13.52 -8.84 -4.70
CA HIS A 238 -13.83 -10.26 -4.63
C HIS A 238 -15.21 -10.61 -5.24
N ARG A 239 -16.17 -9.67 -5.19
CA ARG A 239 -17.54 -9.82 -5.70
C ARG A 239 -17.72 -9.36 -7.15
N SER A 240 -16.65 -9.33 -7.94
CA SER A 240 -16.69 -9.00 -9.37
C SER A 240 -17.40 -10.05 -10.24
N ASP A 241 -17.87 -11.15 -9.64
CA ASP A 241 -18.77 -12.13 -10.25
C ASP A 241 -20.15 -11.52 -10.58
N ILE A 242 -20.60 -10.53 -9.81
CA ILE A 242 -21.86 -9.83 -10.02
C ILE A 242 -21.69 -8.72 -11.06
N GLN A 243 -22.34 -8.87 -12.23
CA GLN A 243 -22.26 -7.90 -13.33
C GLN A 243 -22.96 -6.57 -13.04
N ASP A 244 -24.08 -6.61 -12.30
CA ASP A 244 -24.81 -5.39 -11.93
C ASP A 244 -24.10 -4.71 -10.74
N HIS A 245 -23.50 -3.55 -10.99
CA HIS A 245 -22.76 -2.80 -9.98
C HIS A 245 -23.63 -2.39 -8.78
N SER A 246 -24.93 -2.17 -8.99
CA SER A 246 -25.85 -1.75 -7.93
C SER A 246 -26.13 -2.90 -6.96
N VAL A 247 -26.39 -4.08 -7.51
CA VAL A 247 -26.56 -5.33 -6.75
C VAL A 247 -25.25 -5.73 -6.09
N ARG A 248 -24.12 -5.58 -6.80
CA ARG A 248 -22.78 -5.83 -6.25
C ARG A 248 -22.51 -4.97 -5.02
N LEU A 249 -22.82 -3.67 -5.07
CA LEU A 249 -22.60 -2.77 -3.94
C LEU A 249 -23.44 -3.17 -2.74
N THR A 250 -24.71 -3.50 -2.99
CA THR A 250 -25.64 -3.98 -1.97
C THR A 250 -25.08 -5.23 -1.29
N GLN A 251 -24.64 -6.23 -2.07
CA GLN A 251 -24.08 -7.46 -1.51
C GLN A 251 -22.79 -7.22 -0.73
N VAL A 252 -21.92 -6.32 -1.19
CA VAL A 252 -20.67 -5.98 -0.49
C VAL A 252 -20.97 -5.30 0.85
N ILE A 253 -21.94 -4.38 0.88
CA ILE A 253 -22.38 -3.74 2.13
C ILE A 253 -23.03 -4.76 3.08
N VAL A 254 -23.80 -5.72 2.57
CA VAL A 254 -24.39 -6.79 3.39
C VAL A 254 -23.30 -7.71 3.97
N ASP A 255 -22.28 -8.05 3.18
CA ASP A 255 -21.20 -8.95 3.60
C ASP A 255 -20.23 -8.27 4.61
N VAL A 256 -19.93 -6.99 4.41
CA VAL A 256 -18.88 -6.26 5.15
C VAL A 256 -19.44 -5.31 6.21
N GLY A 257 -20.63 -4.78 5.97
CA GLY A 257 -21.22 -3.73 6.78
C GLY A 257 -21.27 -4.06 8.28
N PRO A 258 -21.73 -5.26 8.69
CA PRO A 258 -21.73 -5.66 10.09
C PRO A 258 -20.33 -5.61 10.74
N SER A 259 -19.29 -5.99 10.01
CA SER A 259 -17.92 -5.97 10.52
C SER A 259 -17.45 -4.54 10.79
N ILE A 260 -17.60 -3.65 9.80
CA ILE A 260 -17.22 -2.23 9.92
C ILE A 260 -18.04 -1.55 11.02
N THR A 261 -19.35 -1.79 11.09
CA THR A 261 -20.19 -1.16 12.13
C THR A 261 -19.79 -1.58 13.54
N ILE A 262 -19.42 -2.85 13.76
CA ILE A 262 -18.98 -3.33 15.07
C ILE A 262 -17.64 -2.67 15.45
N THR A 263 -16.67 -2.63 14.54
CA THR A 263 -15.35 -2.02 14.79
C THR A 263 -15.48 -0.51 15.03
N SER A 264 -16.19 0.22 14.18
CA SER A 264 -16.35 1.67 14.35
C SER A 264 -17.14 2.00 15.63
N LEU A 265 -18.25 1.29 15.92
CA LEU A 265 -19.06 1.56 17.11
C LEU A 265 -18.28 1.28 18.40
N THR A 266 -17.54 0.17 18.45
CA THR A 266 -16.71 -0.14 19.63
C THR A 266 -15.63 0.91 19.87
N ASN A 267 -14.97 1.39 18.81
CA ASN A 267 -13.99 2.47 18.94
C ASN A 267 -14.65 3.81 19.36
N ILE A 268 -15.79 4.18 18.77
CA ILE A 268 -16.53 5.41 19.13
C ILE A 268 -16.92 5.39 20.61
N ILE A 269 -17.42 4.26 21.11
CA ILE A 269 -17.80 4.09 22.52
C ILE A 269 -16.55 4.10 23.42
N ALA A 270 -15.48 3.39 23.04
CA ALA A 270 -14.25 3.33 23.84
C ALA A 270 -13.63 4.74 24.03
N PHE A 271 -13.49 5.50 22.95
CA PHE A 271 -13.03 6.89 23.04
C PHE A 271 -14.08 7.80 23.70
N GLY A 272 -15.38 7.53 23.50
CA GLY A 272 -16.47 8.24 24.18
C GLY A 272 -16.41 8.11 25.70
N VAL A 273 -16.12 6.92 26.23
CA VAL A 273 -15.90 6.70 27.67
C VAL A 273 -14.66 7.46 28.16
N GLY A 274 -13.61 7.55 27.33
CA GLY A 274 -12.40 8.31 27.62
C GLY A 274 -12.65 9.81 27.85
N PHE A 275 -13.74 10.38 27.35
CA PHE A 275 -14.13 11.77 27.60
C PHE A 275 -14.39 12.06 29.09
N PHE A 276 -14.86 11.09 29.88
CA PHE A 276 -15.14 11.27 31.31
C PHE A 276 -13.88 11.30 32.20
N THR A 277 -12.69 11.22 31.61
CA THR A 277 -11.43 11.28 32.33
C THR A 277 -11.22 12.67 32.96
N PRO A 278 -10.80 12.79 34.24
CA PRO A 278 -10.65 14.08 34.92
C PRO A 278 -9.56 14.99 34.33
N THR A 279 -8.59 14.42 33.63
CA THR A 279 -7.52 15.21 32.98
C THR A 279 -8.02 15.83 31.68
N PRO A 280 -8.15 17.17 31.58
CA PRO A 280 -8.84 17.83 30.46
C PRO A 280 -8.16 17.59 29.11
N GLN A 281 -6.84 17.46 29.09
CA GLN A 281 -6.07 17.17 27.88
C GLN A 281 -6.43 15.80 27.27
N MET A 282 -6.57 14.77 28.11
CA MET A 282 -6.97 13.42 27.66
C MET A 282 -8.45 13.36 27.31
N SER A 283 -9.30 14.01 28.10
CA SER A 283 -10.75 14.09 27.84
C SER A 283 -11.04 14.68 26.45
N LEU A 284 -10.45 15.83 26.11
CA LEU A 284 -10.66 16.44 24.80
C LEU A 284 -10.01 15.66 23.65
N PHE A 285 -8.88 14.99 23.89
CA PHE A 285 -8.29 14.08 22.91
C PHE A 285 -9.24 12.91 22.58
N CYS A 286 -9.82 12.30 23.60
CA CYS A 286 -10.80 11.22 23.47
C CYS A 286 -12.08 11.70 22.76
N LEU A 287 -12.60 12.89 23.12
CA LEU A 287 -13.73 13.51 22.42
C LEU A 287 -13.42 13.74 20.94
N ALA A 288 -12.27 14.33 20.63
CA ALA A 288 -11.87 14.63 19.26
C ALA A 288 -11.75 13.37 18.41
N THR A 289 -11.15 12.32 18.98
CA THR A 289 -10.99 11.03 18.32
C THR A 289 -12.33 10.32 18.14
N SER A 290 -13.23 10.35 19.13
CA SER A 290 -14.58 9.76 19.02
C SER A 290 -15.41 10.45 17.92
N VAL A 291 -15.39 11.79 17.86
CA VAL A 291 -16.09 12.55 16.80
C VAL A 291 -15.47 12.27 15.43
N ALA A 292 -14.14 12.19 15.32
CA ALA A 292 -13.47 11.86 14.06
C ALA A 292 -13.83 10.47 13.55
N LEU A 293 -13.87 9.46 14.42
CA LEU A 293 -14.25 8.09 14.06
C LEU A 293 -15.75 7.98 13.70
N LEU A 294 -16.61 8.77 14.34
CA LEU A 294 -18.02 8.84 13.97
C LEU A 294 -18.18 9.44 12.56
N ILE A 295 -17.47 10.52 12.25
CA ILE A 295 -17.49 11.13 10.92
C ILE A 295 -16.88 10.17 9.89
N ASP A 296 -15.79 9.48 10.23
CA ASP A 296 -15.13 8.50 9.36
C ASP A 296 -16.07 7.34 8.99
N TYR A 297 -16.80 6.82 9.97
CA TYR A 297 -17.85 5.83 9.73
C TYR A 297 -18.92 6.34 8.74
N ILE A 298 -19.40 7.58 8.93
CA ILE A 298 -20.39 8.19 8.04
C ILE A 298 -19.82 8.39 6.63
N VAL A 299 -18.60 8.93 6.52
CA VAL A 299 -17.89 9.19 5.25
C VAL A 299 -17.61 7.89 4.50
N THR A 300 -17.33 6.80 5.21
CA THR A 300 -17.12 5.47 4.62
C THR A 300 -18.37 4.99 3.86
N TYR A 301 -19.56 5.12 4.42
CA TYR A 301 -20.77 4.70 3.68
C TYR A 301 -21.29 5.75 2.71
N THR A 302 -21.13 7.04 3.00
CA THR A 302 -21.72 8.12 2.20
C THR A 302 -20.84 8.60 1.05
N ILE A 303 -19.51 8.48 1.18
CA ILE A 303 -18.55 8.94 0.16
C ILE A 303 -17.78 7.75 -0.41
N LEU A 304 -17.15 6.91 0.43
CA LEU A 304 -16.30 5.84 -0.08
C LEU A 304 -17.09 4.83 -0.92
N ALA A 305 -18.21 4.32 -0.41
CA ALA A 305 -19.01 3.32 -1.13
C ALA A 305 -19.50 3.83 -2.51
N PRO A 306 -20.06 5.05 -2.66
CA PRO A 306 -20.38 5.62 -3.96
C PRO A 306 -19.16 5.88 -4.86
N VAL A 307 -18.03 6.32 -4.30
CA VAL A 307 -16.80 6.53 -5.07
C VAL A 307 -16.30 5.19 -5.64
N VAL A 308 -16.31 4.12 -4.85
CA VAL A 308 -15.96 2.77 -5.32
C VAL A 308 -16.92 2.30 -6.42
N TYR A 309 -18.22 2.59 -6.30
CA TYR A 309 -19.20 2.31 -7.34
C TYR A 309 -18.95 3.09 -8.65
N LEU A 310 -18.64 4.38 -8.55
CA LEU A 310 -18.41 5.26 -9.71
C LEU A 310 -17.06 5.04 -10.40
N CYS A 311 -16.02 4.76 -9.62
CA CYS A 311 -14.66 4.54 -10.12
C CYS A 311 -14.46 3.14 -10.70
N SER A 312 -15.38 2.20 -10.47
CA SER A 312 -15.30 0.87 -11.07
C SER A 312 -15.85 0.87 -12.50
N ASP A 313 -15.03 0.42 -13.45
CA ASP A 313 -15.43 0.27 -14.84
C ASP A 313 -16.44 -0.89 -15.00
N LYS A 314 -17.47 -0.70 -15.83
CA LYS A 314 -18.58 -1.68 -16.05
C LYS A 314 -18.16 -3.06 -16.56
N LYS A 315 -16.88 -3.24 -16.92
CA LYS A 315 -16.30 -4.47 -17.46
C LYS A 315 -15.21 -5.06 -16.57
N GLU A 316 -15.14 -4.62 -15.32
CA GLU A 316 -14.17 -5.12 -14.34
C GLU A 316 -14.63 -6.48 -13.78
N TYR A 317 -14.69 -7.49 -14.65
CA TYR A 317 -14.74 -8.88 -14.23
C TYR A 317 -13.33 -9.29 -13.82
N GLN A 318 -13.15 -9.46 -12.52
CA GLN A 318 -12.03 -10.23 -11.99
C GLN A 318 -12.62 -11.60 -11.64
N PRO A 319 -12.09 -12.73 -12.11
CA PRO A 319 -12.36 -13.97 -11.42
C PRO A 319 -11.90 -13.76 -9.97
N ALA A 320 -12.75 -14.09 -9.00
CA ALA A 320 -12.33 -14.16 -7.60
C ALA A 320 -11.00 -14.90 -7.57
N LEU A 321 -9.95 -14.27 -7.02
CA LEU A 321 -8.61 -14.87 -6.90
C LEU A 321 -8.75 -16.38 -6.67
N PRO A 322 -8.34 -17.23 -7.62
CA PRO A 322 -8.47 -18.66 -7.42
C PRO A 322 -7.42 -19.03 -6.40
N THR A 323 -7.79 -19.21 -5.14
CA THR A 323 -7.04 -20.10 -4.27
C THR A 323 -8.00 -20.82 -3.33
N LYS A 324 -8.55 -21.94 -3.83
CA LYS A 324 -8.43 -23.13 -2.96
C LYS A 324 -6.93 -23.22 -2.64
N PRO A 325 -6.51 -23.09 -1.38
CA PRO A 325 -5.09 -23.13 -1.07
C PRO A 325 -4.52 -24.40 -1.67
N THR A 326 -3.54 -24.26 -2.56
CA THR A 326 -2.74 -25.40 -3.00
C THR A 326 -2.21 -26.02 -1.71
N GLY A 327 -2.49 -27.32 -1.49
CA GLY A 327 -2.32 -27.98 -0.19
C GLY A 327 -0.89 -28.01 0.38
N ASN A 328 0.06 -27.30 -0.24
CA ASN A 328 1.44 -27.12 0.20
C ASN A 328 1.83 -25.68 0.53
N ASP A 329 0.93 -24.70 0.41
CA ASP A 329 1.25 -23.30 0.74
C ASP A 329 1.59 -23.16 2.23
N PHE A 330 2.53 -22.26 2.57
CA PHE A 330 2.90 -21.98 3.95
C PHE A 330 1.68 -21.67 4.84
N LEU A 331 0.73 -20.88 4.32
CA LEU A 331 -0.53 -20.56 4.99
C LEU A 331 -1.37 -21.81 5.31
N SER A 332 -1.40 -22.79 4.40
CA SER A 332 -2.14 -24.06 4.58
C SER A 332 -1.50 -24.98 5.61
N ARG A 333 -0.16 -24.93 5.75
CA ARG A 333 0.58 -25.66 6.78
C ARG A 333 0.41 -25.00 8.13
N TYR A 334 0.50 -23.67 8.18
CA TYR A 334 0.26 -22.87 9.37
C TYR A 334 -1.17 -23.05 9.91
N SER A 335 -2.19 -23.00 9.04
CA SER A 335 -3.58 -23.23 9.45
C SER A 335 -3.81 -24.66 9.96
N ARG A 336 -3.24 -25.68 9.31
CA ARG A 336 -3.27 -27.07 9.81
C ARG A 336 -2.59 -27.23 11.16
N LEU A 337 -1.45 -26.56 11.37
CA LEU A 337 -0.76 -26.56 12.65
C LEU A 337 -1.63 -25.94 13.75
N LEU A 338 -2.21 -24.75 13.51
CA LEU A 338 -3.12 -24.08 14.45
C LEU A 338 -4.37 -24.90 14.76
N CYS A 339 -4.89 -25.65 13.78
CA CYS A 339 -6.06 -26.51 13.97
C CYS A 339 -5.73 -27.83 14.69
N SER A 340 -4.48 -28.26 14.72
CA SER A 340 -4.05 -29.50 15.39
C SER A 340 -4.14 -29.41 16.91
N LEU A 341 -4.38 -30.54 17.58
CA LEU A 341 -4.47 -30.60 19.05
C LEU A 341 -3.18 -30.09 19.72
N ASN A 342 -2.02 -30.50 19.19
CA ASN A 342 -0.70 -30.10 19.69
C ASN A 342 -0.46 -28.60 19.46
N GLY A 343 -0.90 -28.05 18.31
CA GLY A 343 -0.78 -26.62 18.02
C GLY A 343 -1.66 -25.77 18.93
N ARG A 344 -2.89 -26.20 19.24
CA ARG A 344 -3.78 -25.52 20.20
C ARG A 344 -3.19 -25.53 21.61
N LEU A 345 -2.65 -26.66 22.06
CA LEU A 345 -1.98 -26.77 23.35
C LEU A 345 -0.76 -25.84 23.41
N LEU A 346 0.08 -25.83 22.37
CA LEU A 346 1.24 -24.96 22.27
C LEU A 346 0.85 -23.47 22.29
N CYS A 347 -0.16 -23.07 21.50
CA CYS A 347 -0.68 -21.70 21.50
C CYS A 347 -1.27 -21.32 22.87
N GLY A 348 -1.98 -22.24 23.53
CA GLY A 348 -2.51 -22.03 24.88
C GLY A 348 -1.40 -21.79 25.90
N VAL A 349 -0.38 -22.66 25.92
CA VAL A 349 0.79 -22.48 26.80
C VAL A 349 1.48 -21.16 26.50
N PHE A 350 1.72 -20.84 25.22
CA PHE A 350 2.35 -19.60 24.80
C PHE A 350 1.58 -18.37 25.29
N LEU A 351 0.26 -18.32 25.08
CA LEU A 351 -0.59 -17.24 25.58
C LEU A 351 -0.52 -17.12 27.11
N ILE A 352 -0.58 -18.23 27.84
CA ILE A 352 -0.48 -18.22 29.31
C ILE A 352 0.86 -17.65 29.76
N THR A 353 1.98 -18.04 29.13
CA THR A 353 3.30 -17.45 29.44
C THR A 353 3.33 -15.95 29.15
N VAL A 354 2.83 -15.51 28.00
CA VAL A 354 2.82 -14.08 27.63
C VAL A 354 1.96 -13.27 28.59
N TYR A 355 0.77 -13.76 28.96
CA TYR A 355 -0.09 -13.10 29.94
C TYR A 355 0.53 -13.09 31.34
N SER A 356 1.19 -14.16 31.76
CA SER A 356 1.86 -14.22 33.07
C SER A 356 3.01 -13.22 33.16
N ILE A 357 3.86 -13.15 32.12
CA ILE A 357 4.96 -12.18 32.04
C ILE A 357 4.41 -10.75 32.01
N SER A 358 3.36 -10.51 31.22
CA SER A 358 2.70 -9.20 31.13
C SER A 358 2.10 -8.78 32.48
N ALA A 359 1.45 -9.70 33.20
CA ALA A 359 0.90 -9.43 34.52
C ALA A 359 2.00 -9.05 35.52
N VAL A 360 3.11 -9.81 35.58
CA VAL A 360 4.27 -9.48 36.43
C VAL A 360 4.85 -8.10 36.06
N GLY A 361 4.90 -7.78 34.76
CA GLY A 361 5.33 -6.48 34.27
C GLY A 361 4.42 -5.34 34.73
N VAL A 362 3.10 -5.53 34.67
CA VAL A 362 2.10 -4.56 35.15
C VAL A 362 2.20 -4.37 36.67
N TYR A 363 2.35 -5.45 37.45
CA TYR A 363 2.54 -5.36 38.91
C TYR A 363 3.84 -4.64 39.30
N SER A 364 4.85 -4.69 38.43
CA SER A 364 6.15 -4.02 38.65
C SER A 364 6.17 -2.56 38.17
N MET A 365 5.10 -2.08 37.52
CA MET A 365 5.06 -0.75 36.90
C MET A 365 4.92 0.36 37.96
N LYS A 366 5.92 1.25 38.04
CA LYS A 366 5.89 2.41 38.94
C LYS A 366 5.14 3.57 38.31
N SER A 367 4.16 4.15 39.04
CA SER A 367 3.37 5.30 38.58
C SER A 367 4.08 6.65 38.80
N THR A 368 5.26 6.84 38.20
CA THR A 368 6.03 8.09 38.36
C THR A 368 6.17 8.82 37.03
N PHE A 369 5.54 9.99 36.90
CA PHE A 369 5.84 10.93 35.82
C PHE A 369 7.10 11.72 36.19
N GLU A 370 8.20 11.51 35.46
CA GLU A 370 9.44 12.25 35.69
C GLU A 370 9.54 13.41 34.69
N PRO A 371 9.48 14.68 35.15
CA PRO A 371 9.52 15.84 34.25
C PRO A 371 10.79 15.89 33.38
N ALA A 372 11.89 15.33 33.86
CA ALA A 372 13.14 15.22 33.11
C ALA A 372 13.02 14.38 31.83
N LYS A 373 12.04 13.46 31.74
CA LYS A 373 11.78 12.64 30.55
C LYS A 373 10.95 13.35 29.49
N ALA A 374 10.32 14.48 29.82
CA ALA A 374 9.58 15.30 28.87
C ALA A 374 10.50 16.17 27.99
N PHE A 375 11.78 16.29 28.36
CA PHE A 375 12.78 17.06 27.62
C PHE A 375 13.76 16.12 26.89
N PRO A 376 14.37 16.58 25.78
CA PRO A 376 15.46 15.85 25.13
C PRO A 376 16.58 15.54 26.13
N SER A 377 17.17 14.35 26.03
CA SER A 377 18.15 13.83 27.01
C SER A 377 19.38 14.74 27.19
N ASP A 378 19.76 15.46 26.13
CA ASP A 378 20.92 16.36 26.10
C ASP A 378 20.58 17.81 26.51
N SER A 379 19.32 18.09 26.85
CA SER A 379 18.89 19.44 27.21
C SER A 379 19.56 19.90 28.52
N PRO A 380 20.11 21.14 28.57
CA PRO A 380 20.61 21.73 29.81
C PRO A 380 19.59 21.71 30.97
N LEU A 381 18.29 21.75 30.65
CA LEU A 381 17.20 21.66 31.62
C LEU A 381 17.17 20.31 32.36
N VAL A 382 17.49 19.20 31.68
CA VAL A 382 17.56 17.87 32.32
C VAL A 382 18.68 17.84 33.35
N LYS A 383 19.83 18.46 33.05
CA LYS A 383 20.97 18.57 33.98
C LYS A 383 20.60 19.41 35.21
N SER A 384 19.89 20.52 35.01
CA SER A 384 19.40 21.38 36.11
C SER A 384 18.35 20.67 36.96
N LEU A 385 17.38 20.00 36.36
CA LEU A 385 16.33 19.24 37.06
C LEU A 385 16.90 18.08 37.88
N LYS A 386 17.87 17.34 37.34
CA LYS A 386 18.57 16.28 38.10
C LYS A 386 19.29 16.82 39.33
N LYS A 387 19.88 18.02 39.24
CA LYS A 387 20.56 18.68 40.38
C LYS A 387 19.59 19.24 41.41
N ILE A 388 18.45 19.77 40.97
CA ILE A 388 17.44 20.40 41.85
C ILE A 388 16.57 19.35 42.56
N ARG A 389 16.32 18.19 41.96
CA ARG A 389 15.47 17.12 42.52
C ARG A 389 15.83 16.71 43.96
N PRO A 390 17.09 16.42 44.34
CA PRO A 390 17.40 16.09 45.73
C PRO A 390 17.11 17.24 46.71
N ILE A 391 17.24 18.49 46.26
CA ILE A 391 16.94 19.68 47.08
C ILE A 391 15.43 19.77 47.33
N PHE A 392 14.60 19.66 46.28
CA PHE A 392 13.14 19.69 46.42
C PHE A 392 12.57 18.49 47.17
N ASN A 393 13.23 17.32 47.11
CA ASN A 393 12.85 16.18 47.94
C ASN A 393 13.09 16.43 49.44
N THR A 394 13.99 17.36 49.79
CA THR A 394 14.33 17.65 51.19
C THR A 394 13.56 18.86 51.72
N TYR A 395 13.39 19.91 50.90
CA TYR A 395 12.68 21.13 51.27
C TYR A 395 11.79 21.59 50.10
N PHE A 396 10.48 21.41 50.26
CA PHE A 396 9.48 21.98 49.35
C PHE A 396 8.59 22.95 50.13
N PRO A 397 8.56 24.25 49.77
CA PRO A 397 7.76 25.22 50.50
C PRO A 397 6.28 24.88 50.34
N VAL A 398 5.59 24.68 51.47
CA VAL A 398 4.14 24.49 51.51
C VAL A 398 3.52 25.78 52.00
N ASN A 399 2.72 26.43 51.17
CA ASN A 399 1.93 27.58 51.56
C ASN A 399 0.56 27.10 52.03
N ILE A 400 0.24 27.30 53.31
CA ILE A 400 -1.05 26.95 53.90
C ILE A 400 -1.92 28.21 53.87
N TYR A 401 -3.03 28.15 53.14
CA TYR A 401 -4.04 29.22 53.09
C TYR A 401 -5.23 28.81 53.97
N VAL A 402 -5.54 29.60 54.99
CA VAL A 402 -6.67 29.38 55.89
C VAL A 402 -7.80 30.32 55.48
N ASN A 403 -8.86 29.77 54.86
CA ASN A 403 -9.97 30.58 54.34
C ASN A 403 -10.81 31.25 55.45
N HIS A 404 -10.88 30.64 56.63
CA HIS A 404 -11.56 31.18 57.81
C HIS A 404 -10.63 31.14 59.02
N PRO A 405 -9.80 32.18 59.24
CA PRO A 405 -8.91 32.21 60.39
C PRO A 405 -9.69 32.42 61.69
N PRO A 406 -9.35 31.73 62.79
CA PRO A 406 -9.93 32.01 64.10
C PRO A 406 -9.58 33.44 64.55
N ILE A 407 -10.51 34.08 65.24
CA ILE A 407 -10.33 35.44 65.77
C ILE A 407 -9.40 35.36 66.99
N ILE A 408 -8.14 35.77 66.83
CA ILE A 408 -7.08 35.60 67.84
C ILE A 408 -7.25 36.54 69.06
N SER A 409 -8.26 37.43 69.06
CA SER A 409 -8.47 38.39 70.15
C SER A 409 -9.25 37.88 71.35
N ASP A 410 -10.00 36.77 71.23
CA ASP A 410 -10.84 36.24 72.31
C ASP A 410 -10.27 34.93 72.85
N ALA A 411 -9.65 34.98 74.03
CA ALA A 411 -9.00 33.84 74.69
C ALA A 411 -9.97 32.78 75.27
N GLU A 412 -11.28 32.87 74.99
CA GLU A 412 -12.32 31.98 75.54
C GLU A 412 -13.04 31.12 74.49
N GLN A 413 -12.67 31.18 73.21
CA GLN A 413 -13.15 30.19 72.21
C GLN A 413 -12.28 28.92 72.22
N ASP A 414 -12.02 28.39 73.40
CA ASP A 414 -11.55 27.02 73.56
C ASP A 414 -12.75 26.08 73.37
N PHE A 415 -12.66 25.28 72.31
CA PHE A 415 -13.27 23.94 72.20
C PHE A 415 -14.72 23.82 72.67
N VAL A 416 -15.67 24.42 71.95
CA VAL A 416 -17.06 23.92 72.00
C VAL A 416 -17.22 22.89 70.90
N ASP A 417 -17.37 21.66 71.35
CA ASP A 417 -17.69 20.43 70.64
C ASP A 417 -18.58 20.61 69.39
N GLU A 418 -18.15 20.05 68.25
CA GLU A 418 -19.08 19.59 67.22
C GLU A 418 -18.99 18.06 67.12
N ASN A 419 -20.06 17.43 67.62
CA ASN A 419 -20.45 16.04 67.37
C ASN A 419 -20.83 15.80 65.90
#